data_AF-A0A453QYV2-F1
#
_entry.id   AF-A0A453QYV2-F1
#
_cell.length_a   1.000
_cell.length_b   1.000
_cell.length_c   1.000
_cell.angle_alpha   90.00
_cell.angle_beta   90.00
_cell.angle_gamma   90.00
#
_symmetry.space_group_name_H-M   'P 1'
#
loop_
_entity.id
_entity.type
_entity.pdbx_description
1 polymer ?
#
loop_
_entity_poly.entity_id
_entity_poly.type
_entity_poly.pdbx_seq_one_letter_code
_entity_poly.pdbx_strand_id
1 'polypeptide(L)' 'RKNSSGEREYYVKWKELSYDECTWESESDISVFQPQIERYNEILSRRKKSTDKSKNADRAMRHAEGTPEFLTG' A
#
# COMPACT_ATOMS: atom_id res chain seq x y z
N ARG A 1 -3.55 1.71 -9.34
CA ARG A 1 -4.75 0.96 -9.78
C ARG A 1 -4.72 0.81 -11.30
N LYS A 2 -5.71 0.16 -11.91
CA LYS A 2 -5.96 0.28 -13.35
C LYS A 2 -7.25 1.08 -13.57
N ASN A 3 -7.29 1.95 -14.56
CA ASN A 3 -8.52 2.66 -14.96
C ASN A 3 -9.38 1.79 -15.90
N SER A 4 -10.45 2.36 -16.44
CA SER A 4 -11.37 1.67 -17.37
C SER A 4 -10.73 1.29 -18.70
N SER A 5 -9.71 2.02 -19.17
CA SER A 5 -8.91 1.67 -20.36
C SER A 5 -7.84 0.60 -20.07
N GLY A 6 -7.66 0.23 -18.80
CA GLY A 6 -6.66 -0.76 -18.36
C GLY A 6 -5.27 -0.18 -18.12
N GLU A 7 -5.11 1.12 -18.29
CA GLU A 7 -3.87 1.86 -18.02
C GLU A 7 -3.63 1.96 -16.51
N ARG A 8 -2.36 1.98 -16.13
CA ARG A 8 -1.98 2.06 -14.73
C ARG A 8 -2.07 3.50 -14.25
N GLU A 9 -2.71 3.68 -13.10
CA GLU A 9 -2.81 4.96 -12.41
C GLU A 9 -2.19 4.90 -11.02
N TYR A 10 -1.61 6.02 -10.60
CA TYR A 10 -0.99 6.23 -9.31
C TYR A 10 -1.68 7.38 -8.57
N TYR A 11 -1.85 7.24 -7.25
CA TYR A 11 -2.30 8.34 -6.42
C TYR A 11 -1.08 9.13 -5.96
N VAL A 12 -0.90 10.33 -6.51
CA VAL A 12 0.36 11.07 -6.42
C VAL A 12 0.28 12.11 -5.31
N LYS A 13 1.24 12.04 -4.38
CA LYS A 13 1.49 13.12 -3.42
C LYS A 13 2.41 14.15 -4.03
N TRP A 14 1.86 15.31 -4.36
CA TRP A 14 2.63 16.41 -4.94
C TRP A 14 3.52 17.11 -3.90
N LYS A 15 4.67 17.58 -4.36
CA LYS A 15 5.57 18.44 -3.58
C LYS A 15 4.89 19.79 -3.38
N GLU A 16 5.09 20.41 -2.22
CA GLU A 16 4.60 21.77 -1.89
C GLU A 16 3.07 21.94 -1.83
N LEU A 17 2.30 20.90 -2.15
CA LEU A 17 0.85 20.84 -1.95
C LEU A 17 0.49 20.05 -0.70
N SER A 18 -0.76 20.15 -0.25
CA SER A 18 -1.26 19.36 0.88
C SER A 18 -1.53 17.89 0.47
N TYR A 19 -1.93 17.03 1.40
CA TYR A 19 -2.38 15.67 1.05
C TYR A 19 -3.77 15.65 0.39
N ASP A 20 -4.57 16.69 0.60
CA ASP A 20 -5.93 16.80 0.05
C ASP A 20 -5.90 17.08 -1.45
N GLU A 21 -4.78 17.59 -1.96
CA GLU A 21 -4.56 17.90 -3.38
C GLU A 21 -3.92 16.74 -4.15
N CYS A 22 -3.86 15.54 -3.57
CA CYS A 22 -3.39 14.36 -4.30
C CYS A 22 -4.39 13.98 -5.38
N THR A 23 -3.87 13.61 -6.55
CA THR A 23 -4.68 13.24 -7.72
C THR A 23 -4.30 11.86 -8.22
N TRP A 24 -5.21 11.24 -8.98
CA TRP A 24 -4.94 10.01 -9.70
C TRP A 24 -4.40 10.36 -11.08
N GLU A 25 -3.14 10.03 -11.31
CA GLU A 25 -2.45 10.30 -12.57
C GLU A 25 -2.18 9.01 -13.32
N SER A 26 -2.26 9.05 -14.65
CA SER A 26 -1.84 7.93 -15.49
C SER A 26 -0.32 7.79 -15.48
N GLU A 27 0.20 6.57 -15.64
CA GLU A 27 1.65 6.32 -15.69
C GLU A 27 2.36 7.11 -16.80
N SER A 28 1.65 7.39 -17.91
CA SER A 28 2.13 8.24 -18.99
C SER A 28 2.31 9.70 -18.57
N ASP A 29 1.34 10.27 -17.83
CA ASP A 29 1.36 11.68 -17.43
C ASP A 29 2.49 11.99 -16.44
N ILE A 30 2.82 11.02 -15.58
CA ILE A 30 3.90 11.13 -14.60
C ILE A 30 5.16 10.37 -15.01
N SER A 31 5.32 10.08 -16.30
CA SER A 31 6.45 9.29 -16.82
C SER A 31 7.82 9.90 -16.51
N VAL A 32 7.91 11.22 -16.29
CA VAL A 32 9.15 11.88 -15.87
C VAL A 32 9.62 11.50 -14.45
N PHE A 33 8.75 10.88 -13.65
CA PHE A 33 9.00 10.47 -12.27
C PHE A 33 9.22 8.95 -12.13
N GLN A 34 9.72 8.27 -13.18
CA GLN A 34 10.04 6.83 -13.12
C GLN A 34 10.83 6.40 -11.87
N PRO A 35 11.88 7.13 -11.42
CA PRO A 35 12.64 6.70 -10.23
C PRO A 35 11.77 6.55 -8.97
N GLN A 36 10.78 7.43 -8.80
CA GLN A 36 9.84 7.40 -7.67
C GLN A 36 8.85 6.24 -7.83
N ILE A 37 8.39 5.99 -9.05
CA ILE A 37 7.50 4.86 -9.38
C ILE A 37 8.21 3.53 -9.09
N GLU A 38 9.45 3.37 -9.54
CA GLU A 38 10.27 2.18 -9.30
C GLU A 38 10.49 1.94 -7.80
N ARG A 39 10.88 2.98 -7.07
CA ARG A 39 11.04 2.91 -5.61
C ARG A 39 9.76 2.50 -4.90
N TYR A 40 8.62 3.05 -5.32
CA TYR A 40 7.31 2.67 -4.77
C TYR A 40 7.01 1.18 -5.02
N ASN A 41 7.21 0.71 -6.25
CA ASN A 41 7.02 -0.69 -6.62
C ASN A 41 7.95 -1.62 -5.82
N GLU A 42 9.20 -1.21 -5.60
CA GLU A 42 10.16 -1.96 -4.77
C GLU A 42 9.64 -2.12 -3.34
N ILE A 43 9.18 -1.03 -2.70
CA ILE A 43 8.61 -1.05 -1.35
C ILE A 43 7.41 -2.00 -1.27
N LEU A 44 6.51 -1.94 -2.26
CA LEU A 44 5.36 -2.83 -2.34
C LEU A 44 5.78 -4.31 -2.49
N SER A 45 6.80 -4.59 -3.30
CA SER A 45 7.29 -5.96 -3.52
C SER A 45 7.85 -6.58 -2.23
N ARG A 46 8.54 -5.78 -1.40
CA ARG A 46 9.09 -6.21 -0.11
C ARG A 46 7.98 -6.57 0.88
N ARG A 47 6.91 -5.76 0.94
CA ARG A 47 5.74 -6.02 1.80
C ARG A 47 5.00 -7.32 1.43
N LYS A 48 4.89 -7.64 0.15
CA LYS A 48 4.23 -8.89 -0.30
C LYS A 48 5.02 -10.14 0.10
N LYS A 49 6.36 -10.07 0.12
CA LYS A 49 7.21 -11.19 0.58
C LYS A 49 7.04 -11.50 2.07
N SER A 50 6.74 -10.50 2.92
CA SER A 50 6.54 -10.73 4.36
C SER A 50 5.23 -11.46 4.69
N THR A 51 4.17 -11.26 3.91
CA THR A 51 2.85 -11.88 4.18
C THR A 51 2.82 -13.38 3.84
N ASP A 52 3.60 -13.85 2.87
CA ASP A 52 3.64 -15.29 2.56
C ASP A 52 4.43 -16.10 3.60
N LYS A 53 5.39 -15.50 4.31
CA LYS A 53 6.05 -16.14 5.46
C LYS A 53 5.16 -16.23 6.70
N SER A 54 4.21 -15.32 6.90
CA SER A 54 3.33 -15.30 8.07
C SER A 54 2.21 -16.35 8.02
N LYS A 55 1.76 -16.78 6.84
CA LYS A 55 0.74 -17.84 6.71
C LYS A 55 1.18 -19.18 7.33
N ASN A 56 2.49 -19.43 7.44
CA ASN A 56 3.02 -20.64 8.09
C ASN A 56 3.14 -20.51 9.61
N ALA A 57 3.11 -19.29 10.16
CA ALA A 57 3.19 -19.03 11.61
C ALA A 57 1.81 -18.81 12.26
N ASP A 58 0.78 -18.46 11.49
CA ASP A 58 -0.56 -18.12 11.97
C ASP A 58 -1.33 -19.31 12.61
N ARG A 59 -0.90 -20.56 12.35
CA ARG A 59 -1.51 -21.74 12.97
C ARG A 59 -1.12 -21.91 14.45
N ALA A 60 -0.09 -21.21 14.95
CA ALA A 60 0.42 -21.38 16.31
C ALA A 60 -0.18 -20.40 17.36
N MET A 61 -0.94 -19.37 16.95
CA MET A 61 -1.39 -18.29 17.86
C MET A 61 -2.91 -18.21 18.04
N ARG A 62 -3.67 -19.28 17.75
CA ARG A 62 -5.14 -19.29 17.94
C ARG A 62 -5.60 -19.58 19.39
N HIS A 63 -4.75 -19.39 20.39
CA HIS A 63 -5.15 -19.46 21.80
C HIS A 63 -4.71 -18.19 22.55
N ALA A 64 -5.45 -17.11 22.33
CA ALA A 64 -5.52 -16.02 23.28
C ALA A 64 -7.00 -15.63 23.39
N GLU A 65 -7.71 -16.33 24.27
CA GLU A 65 -9.03 -15.93 24.71
C GLU A 65 -8.91 -14.67 25.57
N GLY A 66 -9.71 -13.65 25.26
CA GLY A 66 -9.88 -12.47 26.11
C GLY A 66 -9.65 -11.16 25.37
N THR A 67 -10.74 -10.53 24.93
CA THR A 67 -10.74 -9.09 24.63
C THR A 67 -10.31 -8.35 25.90
N PRO A 68 -9.36 -7.40 25.83
CA PRO A 68 -8.88 -6.71 27.02
C PRO A 68 -9.95 -5.79 27.61
N GLU A 69 -10.10 -5.82 28.94
CA GLU A 69 -11.17 -5.15 29.72
C GLU A 69 -11.28 -3.64 29.46
N PHE A 70 -10.17 -2.98 29.10
CA PHE A 70 -10.13 -1.53 28.89
C PHE A 70 -10.94 -1.06 27.67
N LEU A 71 -11.36 -1.97 26.80
CA LEU A 71 -12.23 -1.67 25.65
C LEU A 71 -13.73 -1.81 25.98
N THR A 72 -14.06 -2.27 27.19
CA THR A 72 -15.42 -2.36 27.73
C THR A 72 -15.61 -1.25 28.77
N GLY A 73 -15.76 0.00 28.30
CA GLY A 73 -16.01 1.17 29.15
C GLY A 73 -16.23 2.43 28.35
#